data_AF-A0A022RY64-F1
#
_entry.id   AF-A0A022RY64-F1
#
_cell.length_a   1.000
_cell.length_b   1.000
_cell.length_c   1.000
_cell.angle_alpha   90.00
_cell.angle_beta   90.00
_cell.angle_gamma   90.00
#
_symmetry.space_group_name_H-M   'P 1'
#
loop_
_entity.id
_entity.type
_entity.pdbx_description
1 polymer ?
#
loop_
_entity_poly.entity_id
_entity_poly.type
_entity_poly.pdbx_seq_one_letter_code
_entity_poly.pdbx_strand_id
1 'polypeptide(L)' 'MDKDTFTTDDFLGEATIPLEPAFYEERVPPMSYNVVKDEKYCGEIKVGLKFTHQGSREGEFAEEENLGGWKQSSVDY' A
#
# COMPACT_ATOMS: atom_id res chain seq x y z
N MET A 1 -18.28 18.52 -10.23
CA MET A 1 -17.15 18.51 -9.27
C MET A 1 -16.01 18.00 -10.12
N ASP A 2 -15.38 18.94 -10.82
CA ASP A 2 -14.64 18.63 -12.03
C ASP A 2 -13.17 18.84 -11.72
N LYS A 3 -12.46 17.74 -11.55
CA LYS A 3 -11.07 17.65 -11.99
C LYS A 3 -10.82 16.24 -12.51
N ASP A 4 -11.58 15.93 -13.57
CA ASP A 4 -11.20 14.90 -14.51
C ASP A 4 -10.12 15.53 -15.39
N THR A 5 -8.88 15.12 -15.19
CA THR A 5 -7.79 15.48 -16.09
C THR A 5 -7.05 14.18 -16.38
N PHE A 6 -7.04 13.82 -17.66
CA PHE A 6 -6.18 12.84 -18.32
C PHE A 6 -4.68 13.22 -18.19
N THR A 7 -4.28 13.68 -17.02
CA THR A 7 -2.93 14.03 -16.63
C THR A 7 -2.35 12.83 -15.93
N THR A 8 -1.21 12.36 -16.43
CA THR A 8 -0.31 11.42 -15.78
C THR A 8 -0.48 11.48 -14.27
N ASP A 9 -0.88 10.38 -13.62
CA ASP A 9 -0.97 10.30 -12.16
C ASP A 9 0.25 11.00 -11.55
N ASP A 10 0.01 12.04 -10.74
CA ASP A 10 1.08 12.85 -10.18
C ASP A 10 1.98 11.95 -9.32
N PHE A 11 3.15 11.57 -9.84
CA PHE A 11 4.07 10.67 -9.14
C PHE A 11 4.65 11.36 -7.90
N LEU A 12 4.20 10.93 -6.71
CA LEU A 12 4.60 11.51 -5.42
C LEU A 12 5.89 10.88 -4.85
N GLY A 13 6.29 9.71 -5.33
CA GLY A 13 7.50 8.99 -4.92
C GLY A 13 7.31 7.47 -4.96
N GLU A 14 8.36 6.74 -4.61
CA GLU A 14 8.39 5.27 -4.55
C GLU A 14 8.88 4.79 -3.18
N ALA A 15 8.49 3.58 -2.80
CA ALA A 15 8.99 2.92 -1.60
C ALA A 15 9.41 1.49 -1.97
N THR A 16 10.61 1.09 -1.58
CA THR A 16 11.11 -0.26 -1.81
C THR A 16 10.79 -1.15 -0.61
N ILE A 17 9.99 -2.19 -0.85
CA ILE A 17 9.54 -3.13 0.18
C ILE A 17 10.16 -4.51 -0.12
N PRO A 18 11.11 -5.00 0.70
CA PRO A 18 11.68 -6.33 0.52
C PRO A 18 10.63 -7.40 0.86
N LEU A 19 10.46 -8.37 -0.05
CA LEU A 19 9.49 -9.45 0.12
C LEU A 19 10.09 -10.69 0.80
N GLU A 20 11.41 -10.78 0.97
CA GLU A 20 12.06 -11.92 1.63
C GLU A 20 11.43 -12.27 2.99
N PRO A 21 11.15 -11.30 3.88
CA PRO A 21 10.51 -11.60 5.17
C PRO A 21 9.12 -12.20 5.02
N ALA A 22 8.35 -11.79 4.00
CA ALA A 22 7.01 -12.32 3.76
C ALA A 22 7.01 -13.80 3.34
N PHE A 23 8.08 -14.25 2.68
CA PHE A 23 8.21 -15.66 2.28
C PHE A 23 8.64 -16.58 3.43
N TYR A 24 9.39 -16.06 4.42
CA TYR A 24 9.81 -16.85 5.59
C TYR A 24 8.78 -16.82 6.72
N GLU A 25 8.22 -15.64 7.01
CA GLU A 25 7.36 -15.42 8.17
C GLU A 25 5.87 -15.54 7.84
N GLU A 26 5.50 -15.71 6.55
CA GLU A 26 4.14 -15.74 5.98
C GLU A 26 3.32 -14.45 6.21
N ARG A 27 3.62 -13.70 7.27
CA ARG A 27 3.00 -12.44 7.64
C ARG A 27 4.05 -11.48 8.17
N VAL A 28 4.16 -10.33 7.53
CA VAL A 28 4.93 -9.18 8.00
C VAL A 28 3.95 -8.19 8.63
N PRO A 29 4.11 -7.84 9.92
CA PRO A 29 3.25 -6.84 10.55
C PRO A 29 3.38 -5.48 9.84
N PRO A 30 2.43 -4.55 10.01
CA PRO A 30 2.53 -3.22 9.42
C PRO A 30 3.82 -2.51 9.85
N MET A 31 4.71 -2.27 8.89
CA MET A 31 5.99 -1.57 9.07
C MET A 31 6.01 -0.26 8.28
N SER A 32 6.76 0.72 8.76
CA SER A 32 6.98 1.99 8.08
C SER A 32 8.06 1.85 7.00
N TYR A 33 7.72 2.23 5.77
CA TYR A 33 8.62 2.30 4.63
C TYR A 33 8.75 3.72 4.13
N ASN A 34 9.97 4.16 3.87
CA ASN A 34 10.25 5.51 3.41
C ASN A 34 9.85 5.65 1.94
N VAL A 35 9.07 6.69 1.66
CA VAL A 35 8.80 7.15 0.31
C VAL A 35 9.94 8.08 -0.10
N VAL A 36 10.60 7.75 -1.20
CA VAL A 36 11.69 8.50 -1.79
C VAL A 36 11.30 8.99 -3.18
N LYS A 37 11.73 10.20 -3.52
CA LYS A 37 11.62 10.75 -4.88
C LYS A 37 12.89 11.54 -5.18
N ASP A 38 13.56 11.22 -6.29
CA ASP A 38 14.81 11.88 -6.68
C ASP A 38 15.84 11.90 -5.53
N GLU A 39 16.02 10.76 -4.86
CA GLU A 39 16.91 10.57 -3.69
C GLU A 39 16.54 11.40 -2.44
N LYS A 40 15.37 12.04 -2.43
CA LYS A 40 14.87 12.81 -1.28
C LYS A 40 13.75 12.07 -0.56
N TYR A 41 13.80 12.12 0.76
CA TYR A 41 12.72 11.63 1.61
C TYR A 41 11.46 12.49 1.42
N CYS A 42 10.34 11.85 1.08
CA CYS A 42 9.04 12.49 0.82
C CYS A 42 7.95 12.08 1.80
N GLY A 43 8.25 11.16 2.72
CA GLY A 43 7.32 10.69 3.74
C GLY A 43 7.50 9.20 4.04
N GLU A 44 6.54 8.63 4.77
CA GLU A 44 6.51 7.21 5.09
C GLU A 44 5.13 6.62 4.79
N ILE A 45 5.09 5.35 4.41
CA ILE A 45 3.86 4.55 4.29
C ILE A 45 3.94 3.36 5.24
N LYS A 46 2.82 3.00 5.85
CA LYS A 46 2.74 1.80 6.69
C LYS A 46 2.12 0.66 5.89
N VAL A 47 2.89 -0.41 5.70
CA VAL A 47 2.47 -1.57 4.90
C VAL A 47 2.68 -2.84 5.69
N GLY A 48 1.63 -3.66 5.80
CA GLY A 48 1.72 -5.04 6.28
C GLY A 48 1.65 -5.98 5.08
N LEU A 49 2.41 -7.08 5.12
CA LEU A 49 2.40 -8.08 4.06
C LEU A 49 1.82 -9.38 4.61
N LYS A 50 0.98 -10.05 3.82
CA LYS A 50 0.49 -11.39 4.10
C LYS A 50 0.71 -12.22 2.85
N PHE A 51 1.58 -13.21 2.95
CA PHE A 51 1.79 -14.16 1.89
C PHE A 51 0.73 -15.27 1.99
N THR A 52 -0.15 -15.33 0.99
CA THR A 52 -1.18 -16.37 0.91
C THR A 52 -0.79 -17.35 -0.20
N HIS A 53 -0.39 -18.57 0.16
CA HIS A 53 -0.01 -19.59 -0.81
C HIS A 53 -1.28 -20.12 -1.52
N GLN A 54 -1.46 -19.78 -2.80
CA GLN A 54 -2.60 -20.27 -3.58
C GLN A 54 -2.33 -21.73 -4.01
N GLY A 55 -2.76 -22.66 -3.15
CA GLY A 55 -2.83 -24.08 -3.50
C GLY A 55 -3.95 -24.32 -4.51
N SER A 56 -3.57 -24.56 -5.76
CA SER A 56 -4.45 -24.98 -6.86
C SER A 56 -5.38 -23.90 -7.43
N ARG A 57 -5.35 -23.74 -8.77
CA ARG A 57 -6.39 -23.03 -9.53
C ARG A 57 -7.69 -23.82 -9.46
N GLU A 58 -8.47 -23.65 -8.41
CA GLU A 58 -9.90 -23.96 -8.42
C GLU A 58 -10.60 -22.89 -7.60
N GLY A 59 -11.53 -22.21 -8.27
CA GLY A 59 -11.91 -20.85 -7.94
C GLY A 59 -12.58 -20.72 -6.58
N GLU A 60 -12.17 -19.71 -5.84
CA GLU A 60 -13.00 -19.11 -4.80
C GLU A 60 -12.61 -17.64 -4.72
N PHE A 61 -13.65 -16.83 -4.89
CA PHE A 61 -13.69 -15.39 -4.89
C PHE A 61 -12.73 -14.82 -3.85
N ALA A 62 -11.75 -14.04 -4.28
CA ALA A 62 -11.01 -13.17 -3.37
C ALA A 62 -12.05 -12.24 -2.74
N GLU A 63 -12.47 -12.63 -1.55
CA GLU A 63 -13.30 -11.89 -0.63
C GLU A 63 -12.81 -10.44 -0.64
N GLU A 64 -13.71 -9.55 -1.01
CA GLU A 64 -13.52 -8.12 -1.11
C GLU A 64 -13.06 -7.62 0.26
N GLU A 65 -11.74 -7.60 0.49
CA GLU A 65 -11.15 -7.07 1.71
C GLU A 65 -11.49 -5.59 1.73
N ASN A 66 -12.54 -5.24 2.46
CA ASN A 66 -12.97 -3.87 2.70
C ASN A 66 -11.84 -3.14 3.47
N LEU A 67 -10.88 -2.61 2.72
CA LEU A 67 -9.80 -1.77 3.23
C LEU A 67 -10.38 -0.38 3.52
N GLY A 68 -11.21 -0.29 4.56
CA GLY A 68 -11.72 0.96 5.09
C GLY A 68 -10.60 1.82 5.69
N GLY A 69 -10.39 3.01 5.13
CA GLY A 69 -9.47 4.01 5.66
C GLY A 69 -10.19 5.09 6.46
N TRP A 70 -9.81 5.24 7.74
CA TRP A 70 -10.25 6.35 8.61
C TRP A 70 -9.87 7.72 8.01
N LYS A 71 -10.86 8.58 7.75
CA LYS A 71 -10.68 10.02 7.56
C LYS A 71 -11.04 10.75 8.86
N GLN A 72 -10.03 11.06 9.68
CA GLN A 72 -10.11 12.19 10.61
C GLN A 72 -9.23 13.30 10.05
N SER A 73 -9.80 14.15 9.20
CA SER A 73 -9.20 15.44 8.88
C SER A 73 -9.70 16.46 9.91
N SER A 74 -8.76 17.01 10.69
CA SER A 74 -8.98 18.19 11.55
C SER A 74 -9.53 19.34 10.72
N VAL A 75 -10.60 19.96 11.19
CA VAL A 75 -11.01 21.30 10.75
C VAL A 75 -10.20 22.26 11.60
N ASP A 76 -9.26 22.95 10.98
CA ASP A 76 -8.62 24.14 11.56
C ASP A 76 -9.20 25.37 10.83
N TYR A 77 -10.10 26.04 11.57
CA TYR A 77 -10.85 27.31 11.40
C TYR A 77 -11.28 27.80 10.01
#